data_AF-A0A4C1TSM4-F1
#
_entry.id   AF-A0A4C1TSM4-F1
#
_cell.length_a   1.000
_cell.length_b   1.000
_cell.length_c   1.000
_cell.angle_alpha   90.00
_cell.angle_beta   90.00
_cell.angle_gamma   90.00
#
_symmetry.space_group_name_H-M   'P 1'
#
loop_
_entity.id
_entity.type
_entity.pdbx_description
1 polymer ?
#
loop_
_entity_poly.entity_id
_entity_poly.type
_entity_poly.pdbx_seq_one_letter_code
_entity_poly.pdbx_strand_id
1 'polypeptide(L)'
;MSLVMDDDDYWNSSDAKTKALNFDDDVSGKCLGHDKPERIETEETVPVTLKRLVLGRNCSLHAHRTLKSKTGLLDGAVAIGDGNAILTIYQFQHQVKMQGNNVDGLLKKITNTLTNYFDQPGIDVNQMKLVSAYIKLLEWQKCVNDPQLYNKSTLRCLAHCCANHWHEGAGKMMSPLTLCQQQQISLVQYDWVVLNVHAKLKNWDIVESLFTRKDWFGRSTLSSHIPLNVIITRLHDLKAGSTLLANFINRISSTDERLDIAKQLKIHSIVIETLAKQRDRSALTNYQMTLKPQSEEYVLAENTLRNPVSSNYDALFE
;
A
#
# COMPACT_ATOMS: atom_id res chain seq x y z
N MET A 1 21.82 23.11 28.50
CA MET A 1 21.27 21.74 28.67
C MET A 1 20.36 21.52 27.49
N SER A 2 20.92 21.01 26.39
CA SER A 2 20.20 20.77 25.14
C SER A 2 19.54 19.40 25.26
N LEU A 3 18.21 19.37 25.29
CA LEU A 3 17.44 18.13 25.23
C LEU A 3 17.58 17.58 23.81
N VAL A 4 18.47 16.60 23.66
CA VAL A 4 18.50 15.72 22.50
C VAL A 4 17.18 14.94 22.54
N MET A 5 16.31 15.19 21.55
CA MET A 5 15.17 14.31 21.29
C MET A 5 15.72 13.09 20.54
N ASP A 6 15.59 11.91 21.13
CA ASP A 6 16.01 10.65 20.53
C ASP A 6 15.23 10.38 19.22
N ASP A 7 15.97 9.98 18.18
CA ASP A 7 15.47 9.69 16.82
C ASP A 7 14.42 8.55 16.78
N ASP A 8 14.33 7.76 17.85
CA ASP A 8 13.44 6.61 17.98
C ASP A 8 11.97 7.00 18.21
N ASP A 9 11.69 8.20 18.72
CA ASP A 9 10.33 8.66 19.01
C ASP A 9 9.63 9.29 17.80
N TYR A 10 10.38 9.75 16.79
CA TYR A 10 9.81 10.35 15.58
C TYR A 10 9.00 9.36 14.74
N TRP A 11 9.30 8.06 14.85
CA TRP A 11 8.66 6.99 14.11
C TRP A 11 7.45 6.35 14.81
N ASN A 12 7.20 6.69 16.07
CA ASN A 12 6.25 5.98 16.92
C ASN A 12 4.88 6.65 17.11
N SER A 13 4.64 7.84 16.56
CA SER A 13 3.29 8.41 16.56
C SER A 13 2.41 7.80 15.45
N SER A 14 1.19 7.38 15.81
CA SER A 14 0.26 6.69 14.91
C SER A 14 -0.05 7.49 13.64
N ASP A 15 -0.12 8.82 13.74
CA ASP A 15 -0.43 9.70 12.61
C ASP A 15 0.65 9.72 11.52
N ALA A 16 1.92 9.50 11.88
CA ALA A 16 3.03 9.43 10.94
C ALA A 16 3.09 8.10 10.17
N LYS A 17 2.39 7.05 10.65
CA LYS A 17 2.18 5.75 9.95
C LYS A 17 0.95 5.80 9.05
N THR A 18 -0.10 6.52 9.43
CA THR A 18 -1.34 6.64 8.63
C THR A 18 -1.18 7.58 7.42
N LYS A 19 -0.51 8.74 7.59
CA LYS A 19 -0.19 9.65 6.46
C LYS A 19 0.85 9.07 5.49
N ALA A 20 1.67 8.19 6.03
CA ALA A 20 2.62 7.35 5.33
C ALA A 20 1.93 6.38 4.36
N LEU A 21 0.74 5.89 4.68
CA LEU A 21 0.05 4.85 3.91
C LEU A 21 -1.10 5.40 3.06
N ASN A 22 -1.09 6.71 2.78
CA ASN A 22 -2.04 7.35 1.88
C ASN A 22 -1.43 7.50 0.48
N PHE A 23 -2.03 6.80 -0.50
CA PHE A 23 -1.54 6.66 -1.89
C PHE A 23 -2.52 7.28 -2.91
N ASP A 24 -3.42 8.16 -2.46
CA ASP A 24 -4.49 8.68 -3.34
C ASP A 24 -3.96 9.61 -4.46
N ASP A 25 -2.77 10.17 -4.29
CA ASP A 25 -2.09 10.98 -5.33
C ASP A 25 -1.57 10.15 -6.51
N ASP A 26 -1.45 8.83 -6.35
CA ASP A 26 -0.86 7.93 -7.38
C ASP A 26 -1.90 7.24 -8.26
N VAL A 27 -3.16 7.24 -7.80
CA VAL A 27 -4.30 6.71 -8.56
C VAL A 27 -5.16 7.80 -9.16
N SER A 28 -5.03 9.05 -8.69
CA SER A 28 -5.75 10.21 -9.24
C SER A 28 -5.23 10.72 -10.60
N GLY A 29 -4.37 9.95 -11.26
CA GLY A 29 -4.06 10.10 -12.68
C GLY A 29 -5.25 9.72 -13.59
N LYS A 30 -6.30 10.55 -13.54
CA LYS A 30 -7.46 10.66 -14.46
C LYS A 30 -8.03 9.34 -15.00
N CYS A 31 -8.93 8.75 -14.21
CA CYS A 31 -10.17 8.22 -14.77
C CYS A 31 -11.32 8.91 -14.02
N LEU A 32 -12.24 9.51 -14.80
CA LEU A 32 -13.44 10.25 -14.39
C LEU A 32 -13.22 11.71 -13.98
N GLY A 33 -14.02 12.58 -14.63
CA GLY A 33 -13.88 14.03 -14.64
C GLY A 33 -14.44 14.76 -13.44
N HIS A 34 -14.09 16.05 -13.40
CA HIS A 34 -14.60 17.13 -12.54
C HIS A 34 -14.61 16.86 -11.03
N ASP A 35 -13.53 17.21 -10.34
CA ASP A 35 -13.44 18.48 -9.60
C ASP A 35 -12.02 18.69 -9.05
N LYS A 36 -11.64 19.95 -8.86
CA LYS A 36 -10.27 20.41 -8.58
C LYS A 36 -10.10 20.55 -7.05
N PRO A 37 -9.22 19.78 -6.37
CA PRO A 37 -8.94 20.05 -4.97
C PRO A 37 -7.75 21.01 -4.82
N GLU A 38 -7.93 21.94 -3.89
CA GLU A 38 -7.04 23.01 -3.47
C GLU A 38 -5.76 22.42 -2.85
N ARG A 39 -4.58 22.78 -3.38
CA ARG A 39 -3.27 22.29 -2.92
C ARG A 39 -2.83 23.02 -1.66
N ILE A 40 -2.64 22.29 -0.57
CA ILE A 40 -1.80 22.71 0.56
C ILE A 40 -0.37 22.24 0.25
N GLU A 41 0.51 23.18 -0.11
CA GLU A 41 1.94 22.92 -0.36
C GLU A 41 2.68 22.72 0.97
N THR A 42 2.87 21.48 1.40
CA THR A 42 3.87 21.14 2.44
C THR A 42 5.26 21.02 1.79
N GLU A 43 6.24 21.77 2.27
CA GLU A 43 7.66 21.67 1.85
C GLU A 43 8.17 20.22 1.94
N GLU A 44 8.48 19.61 0.80
CA GLU A 44 9.10 18.28 0.72
C GLU A 44 10.61 18.36 0.95
N THR A 45 11.08 17.84 2.09
CA THR A 45 12.50 17.75 2.43
C THR A 45 13.12 16.42 1.97
N VAL A 46 14.44 16.38 1.77
CA VAL A 46 15.18 15.19 1.30
C VAL A 46 14.88 13.92 2.12
N PRO A 47 14.85 13.96 3.47
CA PRO A 47 14.53 12.77 4.28
C PRO A 47 13.08 12.28 4.09
N VAL A 48 12.14 13.21 3.91
CA VAL A 48 10.72 12.88 3.67
C VAL A 48 10.57 12.20 2.32
N THR A 49 11.27 12.68 1.30
CA THR A 49 11.32 12.10 -0.04
C THR A 49 11.98 10.73 -0.05
N LEU A 50 13.09 10.53 0.67
CA LEU A 50 13.74 9.22 0.81
C LEU A 50 12.85 8.20 1.50
N LYS A 51 12.26 8.59 2.62
CA LYS A 51 11.27 7.79 3.33
C LYS A 51 10.10 7.42 2.41
N ARG A 52 9.65 8.35 1.55
CA ARG A 52 8.60 8.07 0.56
C ARG A 52 9.06 7.07 -0.50
N LEU A 53 10.23 7.28 -1.10
CA LEU A 53 10.80 6.40 -2.12
C LEU A 53 11.01 4.96 -1.64
N VAL A 54 11.61 4.79 -0.46
CA VAL A 54 11.89 3.47 0.14
C VAL A 54 10.61 2.71 0.46
N LEU A 55 9.56 3.46 0.80
CA LEU A 55 8.24 2.92 1.12
C LEU A 55 7.33 2.85 -0.12
N GLY A 56 7.87 3.07 -1.33
CA GLY A 56 7.14 2.99 -2.59
C GLY A 56 6.02 4.03 -2.76
N ARG A 57 6.15 5.19 -2.10
CA ARG A 57 5.17 6.28 -2.08
C ARG A 57 5.52 7.33 -3.11
N ASN A 58 4.49 8.00 -3.62
CA ASN A 58 4.67 9.20 -4.41
C ASN A 58 5.42 10.28 -3.64
N CYS A 59 6.46 10.81 -4.28
CA CYS A 59 7.20 11.96 -3.82
C CYS A 59 7.46 12.87 -5.02
N SER A 60 7.30 14.18 -4.84
CA SER A 60 7.63 15.13 -5.89
C SER A 60 9.13 15.37 -5.87
N LEU A 61 9.85 14.54 -6.63
CA LEU A 61 11.27 14.78 -6.86
C LEU A 61 11.52 16.14 -7.54
N HIS A 62 10.48 16.75 -8.15
CA HIS A 62 10.50 18.10 -8.72
C HIS A 62 10.71 19.23 -7.71
N ALA A 63 10.52 18.99 -6.42
CA ALA A 63 10.89 19.93 -5.35
C ALA A 63 12.43 20.02 -5.20
N HIS A 64 13.15 18.94 -5.53
CA HIS A 64 14.59 18.82 -5.36
C HIS A 64 15.36 19.21 -6.65
N ARG A 65 15.28 20.49 -7.03
CA ARG A 65 15.92 21.00 -8.27
C ARG A 65 17.39 21.35 -8.11
N THR A 66 17.81 21.70 -6.90
CA THR A 66 19.18 22.13 -6.60
C THR A 66 20.14 20.95 -6.61
N LEU A 67 21.39 21.18 -7.02
CA LEU A 67 22.42 20.15 -7.07
C LEU A 67 22.64 19.50 -5.69
N LYS A 68 22.70 20.33 -4.64
CA LYS A 68 22.84 19.91 -3.23
C LYS A 68 21.72 18.98 -2.77
N SER A 69 20.48 19.26 -3.18
CA SER A 69 19.33 18.43 -2.82
C SER A 69 19.28 17.11 -3.60
N LYS A 70 19.77 17.12 -4.84
CA LYS A 70 19.86 15.92 -5.70
C LYS A 70 20.93 14.95 -5.22
N THR A 71 22.10 15.46 -4.80
CA THR A 71 23.15 14.64 -4.20
C THR A 71 22.69 14.09 -2.85
N GLY A 72 22.06 14.89 -1.99
CA GLY A 72 21.53 14.40 -0.71
C GLY A 72 20.48 13.29 -0.84
N LEU A 73 19.66 13.31 -1.90
CA LEU A 73 18.75 12.19 -2.22
C LEU A 73 19.53 10.93 -2.64
N LEU A 74 20.51 11.06 -3.52
CA LEU A 74 21.32 9.91 -3.92
C LEU A 74 22.09 9.33 -2.74
N ASP A 75 22.75 10.18 -1.96
CA ASP A 75 23.57 9.78 -0.80
C ASP A 75 22.72 9.07 0.26
N GLY A 76 21.53 9.60 0.56
CA GLY A 76 20.62 8.97 1.51
C GLY A 76 19.99 7.67 0.97
N ALA A 77 19.70 7.59 -0.33
CA ALA A 77 19.18 6.35 -0.92
C ALA A 77 20.26 5.24 -0.95
N VAL A 78 21.52 5.60 -1.21
CA VAL A 78 22.68 4.71 -1.11
C VAL A 78 22.88 4.25 0.33
N ALA A 79 22.77 5.15 1.32
CA ALA A 79 22.88 4.80 2.73
C ALA A 79 21.78 3.84 3.22
N ILE A 80 20.58 3.95 2.66
CA ILE A 80 19.44 3.06 2.98
C ILE A 80 19.57 1.71 2.27
N GLY A 81 20.34 1.62 1.18
CA GLY A 81 20.50 0.40 0.40
C GLY A 81 19.25 -0.01 -0.37
N ASP A 82 18.24 0.86 -0.47
CA ASP A 82 17.04 0.60 -1.26
C ASP A 82 17.31 0.88 -2.73
N GLY A 83 17.48 -0.21 -3.46
CA GLY A 83 17.70 -0.16 -4.88
C GLY A 83 16.64 0.62 -5.66
N ASN A 84 15.37 0.43 -5.36
CA ASN A 84 14.28 1.08 -6.08
C ASN A 84 14.24 2.59 -5.80
N ALA A 85 14.58 3.02 -4.59
CA ALA A 85 14.70 4.43 -4.24
C ALA A 85 15.83 5.11 -5.03
N ILE A 86 17.01 4.49 -5.05
CA ILE A 86 18.17 4.98 -5.82
C ILE A 86 17.81 5.03 -7.31
N LEU A 87 17.14 4.00 -7.83
CA LEU A 87 16.76 3.92 -9.23
C LEU A 87 15.74 4.98 -9.61
N THR A 88 14.72 5.20 -8.78
CA THR A 88 13.68 6.20 -9.01
C THR A 88 14.27 7.62 -8.98
N ILE A 89 15.22 7.89 -8.07
CA ILE A 89 15.94 9.17 -8.04
C ILE A 89 16.81 9.35 -9.28
N TYR A 90 17.53 8.31 -9.70
CA TYR A 90 18.35 8.35 -10.90
C TYR A 90 17.51 8.53 -12.18
N GLN A 91 16.42 7.77 -12.31
CA GLN A 91 15.43 7.88 -13.37
C GLN A 91 14.84 9.28 -13.41
N PHE A 92 14.47 9.86 -12.28
CA PHE A 92 13.98 11.24 -12.21
C PHE A 92 15.03 12.26 -12.66
N GLN A 93 16.27 12.14 -12.17
CA GLN A 93 17.36 13.02 -12.61
C GLN A 93 17.65 12.88 -14.11
N HIS A 94 17.46 11.69 -14.67
CA HIS A 94 17.58 11.40 -16.09
C HIS A 94 16.37 11.88 -16.91
N GLN A 95 15.13 11.67 -16.44
CA GLN A 95 13.87 12.14 -17.04
C GLN A 95 13.81 13.67 -17.11
N VAL A 96 14.26 14.35 -16.04
CA VAL A 96 14.38 15.82 -16.02
C VAL A 96 15.41 16.33 -17.02
N LYS A 97 16.42 15.52 -17.37
CA LYS A 97 17.43 15.87 -18.38
C LYS A 97 17.08 15.39 -19.79
N MET A 98 16.24 14.37 -19.99
CA MET A 98 16.05 13.71 -21.30
C MET A 98 14.62 13.15 -21.53
N GLN A 99 13.88 13.89 -22.35
CA GLN A 99 12.79 13.52 -23.28
C GLN A 99 11.86 12.31 -22.99
N GLY A 100 10.65 12.61 -22.50
CA GLY A 100 9.39 12.03 -22.97
C GLY A 100 9.11 10.52 -22.78
N ASN A 101 8.10 10.00 -23.49
CA ASN A 101 7.63 8.61 -23.43
C ASN A 101 8.29 7.70 -24.50
N ASN A 102 9.43 8.10 -25.07
CA ASN A 102 10.12 7.34 -26.13
C ASN A 102 10.96 6.19 -25.54
N VAL A 103 10.32 5.03 -25.36
CA VAL A 103 10.94 3.83 -24.77
C VAL A 103 12.19 3.38 -25.54
N ASP A 104 12.16 3.37 -26.87
CA ASP A 104 13.32 2.97 -27.69
C ASP A 104 14.52 3.89 -27.51
N GLY A 105 14.28 5.20 -27.49
CA GLY A 105 15.33 6.21 -27.25
C GLY A 105 15.94 6.08 -25.87
N LEU A 106 15.11 5.84 -24.85
CA LEU A 106 15.54 5.62 -23.47
C LEU A 106 16.35 4.34 -23.35
N LEU A 107 15.87 3.23 -23.90
CA LEU A 107 16.53 1.93 -23.87
C LEU A 107 17.93 2.02 -24.49
N LYS A 108 18.04 2.57 -25.70
CA LYS A 108 19.34 2.76 -26.37
C LYS A 108 20.31 3.59 -25.52
N LYS A 109 19.84 4.69 -24.94
CA LYS A 109 20.69 5.61 -24.18
C LYS A 109 21.17 5.00 -22.86
N ILE A 110 20.29 4.30 -22.15
CA ILE A 110 20.59 3.74 -20.83
C ILE A 110 21.47 2.50 -20.97
N THR A 111 21.24 1.66 -21.97
CA THR A 111 22.15 0.54 -22.30
C THR A 111 23.54 1.05 -22.62
N ASN A 112 23.67 2.10 -23.44
CA ASN A 112 24.98 2.71 -23.71
C ASN A 112 25.63 3.28 -22.44
N THR A 113 24.84 3.81 -21.50
CA THR A 113 25.37 4.32 -20.23
C THR A 113 25.89 3.17 -19.36
N LEU A 114 25.16 2.07 -19.29
CA LEU A 114 25.58 0.85 -18.58
C LEU A 114 26.93 0.36 -19.11
N THR A 115 27.07 0.17 -20.42
CA THR A 115 28.30 -0.35 -21.03
C THR A 115 29.49 0.60 -20.88
N ASN A 116 29.30 1.91 -21.04
CA ASN A 116 30.41 2.87 -21.04
C ASN A 116 30.90 3.25 -19.64
N TYR A 117 29.96 3.33 -18.68
CA TYR A 117 30.27 3.79 -17.33
C TYR A 117 30.32 2.64 -16.36
N PHE A 118 29.28 1.81 -16.27
CA PHE A 118 29.12 0.83 -15.18
C PHE A 118 29.96 -0.44 -15.30
N ASP A 119 30.63 -0.67 -16.44
CA ASP A 119 31.54 -1.81 -16.66
C ASP A 119 32.99 -1.50 -16.23
N GLN A 120 33.23 -0.34 -15.61
CA GLN A 120 34.54 0.08 -15.13
C GLN A 120 34.85 -0.44 -13.72
N PRO A 121 36.12 -0.78 -13.41
CA PRO A 121 36.51 -1.24 -12.07
C PRO A 121 36.31 -0.15 -11.02
N GLY A 122 35.68 -0.51 -9.89
CA GLY A 122 35.45 0.39 -8.74
C GLY A 122 34.03 0.95 -8.62
N ILE A 123 33.09 0.51 -9.46
CA ILE A 123 31.70 0.98 -9.44
C ILE A 123 30.83 0.17 -8.49
N ASP A 124 29.90 0.88 -7.82
CA ASP A 124 28.93 0.28 -6.91
C ASP A 124 28.03 -0.71 -7.65
N VAL A 125 28.17 -1.98 -7.29
CA VAL A 125 27.38 -3.12 -7.79
C VAL A 125 25.88 -2.87 -7.65
N ASN A 126 25.46 -2.12 -6.63
CA ASN A 126 24.05 -1.80 -6.45
C ASN A 126 23.56 -0.87 -7.55
N GLN A 127 24.27 0.21 -7.86
CA GLN A 127 23.86 1.12 -8.95
C GLN A 127 23.78 0.41 -10.30
N MET A 128 24.69 -0.54 -10.58
CA MET A 128 24.64 -1.37 -11.78
C MET A 128 23.37 -2.23 -11.85
N LYS A 129 22.99 -2.88 -10.74
CA LYS A 129 21.75 -3.68 -10.66
C LYS A 129 20.51 -2.85 -10.97
N LEU A 130 20.50 -1.58 -10.58
CA LEU A 130 19.38 -0.67 -10.80
C LEU A 130 19.23 -0.26 -12.24
N VAL A 131 20.33 0.16 -12.86
CA VAL A 131 20.33 0.48 -14.28
C VAL A 131 19.90 -0.76 -15.10
N SER A 132 20.39 -1.94 -14.72
CA SER A 132 19.97 -3.21 -15.34
C SER A 132 18.48 -3.51 -15.14
N ALA A 133 17.94 -3.31 -13.94
CA ALA A 133 16.51 -3.49 -13.67
C ALA A 133 15.64 -2.55 -14.51
N TYR A 134 16.05 -1.30 -14.69
CA TYR A 134 15.30 -0.36 -15.53
C TYR A 134 15.37 -0.70 -17.02
N ILE A 135 16.53 -1.14 -17.51
CA ILE A 135 16.65 -1.66 -18.89
C ILE A 135 15.65 -2.80 -19.09
N LYS A 136 15.58 -3.77 -18.17
CA LYS A 136 14.61 -4.88 -18.23
C LYS A 136 13.16 -4.40 -18.22
N LEU A 137 12.84 -3.35 -17.47
CA LEU A 137 11.50 -2.76 -17.48
C LEU A 137 11.19 -2.12 -18.85
N LEU A 138 12.13 -1.37 -19.43
CA LEU A 138 11.94 -0.74 -20.74
C LEU A 138 11.84 -1.78 -21.87
N GLU A 139 12.61 -2.86 -21.81
CA GLU A 139 12.50 -4.01 -22.71
C GLU A 139 11.11 -4.65 -22.62
N TRP A 140 10.62 -4.87 -21.40
CA TRP A 140 9.26 -5.36 -21.18
C TRP A 140 8.21 -4.39 -21.74
N GLN A 141 8.30 -3.09 -21.45
CA GLN A 141 7.37 -2.07 -21.97
C GLN A 141 7.35 -2.03 -23.50
N LYS A 142 8.52 -2.17 -24.14
CA LYS A 142 8.65 -2.25 -25.59
C LYS A 142 7.99 -3.51 -26.16
N CYS A 143 8.20 -4.67 -25.52
CA CYS A 143 7.63 -5.93 -25.98
C CYS A 143 6.10 -5.98 -25.79
N VAL A 144 5.56 -5.36 -24.72
CA VAL A 144 4.10 -5.22 -24.52
C VAL A 144 3.51 -4.24 -25.54
N ASN A 145 4.27 -3.18 -25.86
CA ASN A 145 3.88 -2.17 -26.84
C ASN A 145 2.54 -1.49 -26.51
N ASP A 146 2.29 -1.23 -25.23
CA ASP A 146 1.17 -0.42 -24.76
C ASP A 146 1.65 1.01 -24.41
N PRO A 147 1.22 2.04 -25.18
CA PRO A 147 1.58 3.44 -24.93
C PRO A 147 1.24 3.95 -23.52
N GLN A 148 0.24 3.38 -22.84
CA GLN A 148 -0.13 3.77 -21.48
C GLN A 148 0.95 3.41 -20.46
N LEU A 149 1.78 2.42 -20.78
CA LEU A 149 2.81 1.87 -19.90
C LEU A 149 4.20 2.42 -20.18
N TYR A 150 4.37 3.19 -21.27
CA TYR A 150 5.67 3.73 -21.63
C TYR A 150 6.24 4.63 -20.55
N ASN A 151 7.47 4.29 -20.14
CA ASN A 151 8.22 5.02 -19.12
C ASN A 151 7.46 5.14 -17.78
N LYS A 152 6.52 4.24 -17.51
CA LYS A 152 5.84 4.14 -16.22
C LYS A 152 6.67 3.30 -15.25
N SER A 153 6.44 3.51 -13.95
CA SER A 153 7.09 2.71 -12.91
C SER A 153 6.59 1.27 -12.93
N THR A 154 7.40 0.35 -12.40
CA THR A 154 7.03 -1.06 -12.26
C THR A 154 5.70 -1.26 -11.55
N LEU A 155 5.43 -0.51 -10.47
CA LEU A 155 4.17 -0.60 -9.72
C LEU A 155 2.97 -0.10 -10.54
N ARG A 156 3.17 0.92 -11.39
CA ARG A 156 2.11 1.41 -12.28
C ARG A 156 1.81 0.40 -13.38
N CYS A 157 2.83 -0.26 -13.93
CA CYS A 157 2.66 -1.37 -14.86
C CYS A 157 1.92 -2.53 -14.18
N LEU A 158 2.31 -2.90 -12.95
CA LEU A 158 1.63 -3.94 -12.17
C LEU A 158 0.16 -3.58 -11.92
N ALA A 159 -0.14 -2.34 -11.55
CA ALA A 159 -1.50 -1.90 -11.32
C ALA A 159 -2.37 -2.03 -12.58
N HIS A 160 -1.82 -1.69 -13.76
CA HIS A 160 -2.49 -1.90 -15.04
C HIS A 160 -2.70 -3.40 -15.33
N CYS A 161 -1.69 -4.23 -15.12
CA CYS A 161 -1.81 -5.68 -15.26
C CYS A 161 -2.89 -6.26 -14.32
N CYS A 162 -2.97 -5.81 -13.07
CA CYS A 162 -4.01 -6.24 -12.14
C CYS A 162 -5.41 -5.83 -12.60
N ALA A 163 -5.56 -4.61 -13.13
CA ALA A 163 -6.86 -4.11 -13.57
C ALA A 163 -7.37 -4.83 -14.83
N ASN A 164 -6.49 -5.16 -15.78
CA ASN A 164 -6.88 -5.60 -17.12
C ASN A 164 -6.56 -7.07 -17.42
N HIS A 165 -5.61 -7.67 -16.69
CA HIS A 165 -5.03 -8.99 -17.01
C HIS A 165 -4.97 -9.92 -15.80
N TRP A 166 -5.81 -9.70 -14.78
CA TRP A 166 -5.81 -10.50 -13.54
C TRP A 166 -5.91 -12.02 -13.76
N HIS A 167 -6.74 -12.43 -14.72
CA HIS A 167 -7.00 -13.85 -15.01
C HIS A 167 -5.91 -14.50 -15.87
N GLU A 168 -4.89 -13.76 -16.28
CA GLU A 168 -3.77 -14.32 -17.03
C GLU A 168 -2.84 -15.13 -16.13
N GLY A 169 -2.69 -16.43 -16.45
CA GLY A 169 -1.76 -17.31 -15.76
C GLY A 169 -0.28 -16.98 -15.98
N ALA A 170 0.58 -17.58 -15.16
CA ALA A 170 2.02 -17.44 -15.25
C ALA A 170 2.55 -17.81 -16.65
N GLY A 171 3.53 -17.05 -17.14
CA GLY A 171 4.10 -17.20 -18.48
C GLY A 171 3.50 -16.26 -19.53
N LYS A 172 2.31 -15.68 -19.27
CA LYS A 172 1.79 -14.58 -20.09
C LYS A 172 2.45 -13.26 -19.70
N MET A 173 2.82 -12.47 -20.70
CA MET A 173 3.64 -11.26 -20.51
C MET A 173 2.98 -10.18 -19.65
N MET A 174 1.65 -10.04 -19.75
CA MET A 174 0.86 -9.07 -19.00
C MET A 174 0.27 -9.62 -17.71
N SER A 175 0.53 -10.89 -17.38
CA SER A 175 0.11 -11.49 -16.12
C SER A 175 0.78 -10.75 -14.94
N PRO A 176 0.01 -10.31 -13.92
CA PRO A 176 0.56 -9.67 -12.72
C PRO A 176 1.66 -10.50 -12.04
N LEU A 177 1.47 -11.83 -12.00
CA LEU A 177 2.44 -12.76 -11.40
C LEU A 177 3.75 -12.81 -12.20
N THR A 178 3.66 -12.88 -13.52
CA THR A 178 4.84 -12.91 -14.40
C THR A 178 5.62 -11.60 -14.29
N LEU A 179 4.92 -10.45 -14.32
CA LEU A 179 5.56 -9.15 -14.17
C LEU A 179 6.23 -9.01 -12.79
N CYS A 180 5.55 -9.43 -11.72
CA CYS A 180 6.09 -9.44 -10.36
C CYS A 180 7.42 -10.20 -10.27
N GLN A 181 7.47 -11.39 -10.87
CA GLN A 181 8.67 -12.22 -10.89
C GLN A 181 9.78 -11.60 -11.74
N GLN A 182 9.47 -11.12 -12.95
CA GLN A 182 10.46 -10.56 -13.87
C GLN A 182 11.10 -9.28 -13.33
N GLN A 183 10.29 -8.42 -12.70
CA GLN A 183 10.72 -7.12 -12.19
C GLN A 183 11.12 -7.16 -10.71
N GLN A 184 11.16 -8.35 -10.09
CA GLN A 184 11.56 -8.54 -8.70
C GLN A 184 10.76 -7.66 -7.72
N ILE A 185 9.46 -7.53 -7.95
CA ILE A 185 8.55 -6.78 -7.07
C ILE A 185 8.43 -7.55 -5.75
N SER A 186 8.56 -6.84 -4.62
CA SER A 186 8.45 -7.48 -3.31
C SER A 186 7.01 -7.93 -3.04
N LEU A 187 6.84 -8.98 -2.23
CA LEU A 187 5.51 -9.51 -1.90
C LEU A 187 4.64 -8.46 -1.19
N VAL A 188 5.23 -7.61 -0.36
CA VAL A 188 4.52 -6.49 0.29
C VAL A 188 3.98 -5.49 -0.75
N GLN A 189 4.81 -5.13 -1.74
CA GLN A 189 4.40 -4.22 -2.82
C GLN A 189 3.33 -4.85 -3.71
N TYR A 190 3.47 -6.14 -4.01
CA TYR A 190 2.49 -6.89 -4.78
C TYR A 190 1.12 -6.89 -4.07
N ASP A 191 1.07 -7.36 -2.82
CA ASP A 191 -0.16 -7.41 -2.02
C ASP A 191 -0.82 -6.02 -1.96
N TRP A 192 -0.01 -4.96 -1.80
CA TRP A 192 -0.52 -3.59 -1.70
C TRP A 192 -1.16 -3.10 -2.99
N VAL A 193 -0.52 -3.35 -4.13
CA VAL A 193 -1.04 -2.95 -5.45
C VAL A 193 -2.32 -3.72 -5.76
N VAL A 194 -2.35 -5.04 -5.54
CA VAL A 194 -3.53 -5.88 -5.79
C VAL A 194 -4.71 -5.42 -4.94
N LEU A 195 -4.50 -5.24 -3.62
CA LEU A 195 -5.51 -4.71 -2.70
C LEU A 195 -6.12 -3.41 -3.23
N ASN A 196 -5.28 -2.43 -3.57
CA ASN A 196 -5.77 -1.10 -3.97
C ASN A 196 -6.50 -1.13 -5.31
N VAL A 197 -5.99 -1.86 -6.30
CA VAL A 197 -6.61 -1.95 -7.63
C VAL A 197 -7.97 -2.63 -7.53
N HIS A 198 -8.03 -3.81 -6.92
CA HIS A 198 -9.28 -4.58 -6.88
C HIS A 198 -10.32 -3.96 -5.94
N ALA A 199 -9.92 -3.37 -4.80
CA ALA A 199 -10.85 -2.64 -3.95
C ALA A 199 -11.42 -1.39 -4.64
N LYS A 200 -10.63 -0.66 -5.45
CA LYS A 200 -11.14 0.48 -6.24
C LYS A 200 -12.09 0.04 -7.35
N LEU A 201 -11.87 -1.15 -7.91
CA LEU A 201 -12.80 -1.80 -8.84
C LEU A 201 -13.98 -2.49 -8.14
N LYS A 202 -14.08 -2.41 -6.81
CA LYS A 202 -15.12 -3.07 -5.99
C LYS A 202 -15.15 -4.60 -6.14
N ASN A 203 -14.04 -5.20 -6.55
CA ASN A 203 -13.83 -6.63 -6.67
C ASN A 203 -13.43 -7.23 -5.30
N TRP A 204 -14.34 -7.16 -4.33
CA TRP A 204 -14.08 -7.53 -2.95
C TRP A 204 -13.73 -9.01 -2.76
N ASP A 205 -14.27 -9.91 -3.59
CA ASP A 205 -13.95 -11.34 -3.56
C ASP A 205 -12.47 -11.62 -3.87
N ILE A 206 -11.88 -10.84 -4.79
CA ILE A 206 -10.45 -10.92 -5.10
C ILE A 206 -9.62 -10.43 -3.92
N VAL A 207 -10.06 -9.35 -3.27
CA VAL A 207 -9.37 -8.79 -2.10
C VAL A 207 -9.44 -9.75 -0.91
N GLU A 208 -10.58 -10.39 -0.67
CA GLU A 208 -10.73 -11.36 0.42
C GLU A 208 -9.91 -12.63 0.17
N SER A 209 -9.91 -13.14 -1.06
CA SER A 209 -9.13 -14.32 -1.43
C SER A 209 -7.62 -14.05 -1.42
N LEU A 210 -7.17 -12.84 -1.75
CA LEU A 210 -5.75 -12.45 -1.68
C LEU A 210 -5.16 -12.70 -0.28
N PHE A 211 -5.93 -12.39 0.76
CA PHE A 211 -5.48 -12.51 2.15
C PHE A 211 -6.00 -13.77 2.85
N THR A 212 -6.72 -14.65 2.15
CA THR A 212 -7.28 -15.87 2.73
C THR A 212 -6.61 -17.09 2.11
N ARG A 213 -5.77 -17.78 2.89
CA ARG A 213 -5.29 -19.12 2.53
C ARG A 213 -6.16 -20.17 3.20
N LYS A 214 -6.64 -21.14 2.43
CA LYS A 214 -7.29 -22.32 2.99
C LYS A 214 -6.22 -23.38 3.21
N ASP A 215 -6.06 -23.80 4.45
CA ASP A 215 -5.27 -24.99 4.77
C ASP A 215 -6.01 -26.23 4.29
N TRP A 216 -5.31 -27.36 4.20
CA TRP A 216 -5.87 -28.64 3.73
C TRP A 216 -7.05 -29.17 4.59
N PHE A 217 -7.23 -28.63 5.80
CA PHE A 217 -8.38 -28.87 6.68
C PHE A 217 -9.56 -27.90 6.46
N GLY A 218 -9.49 -27.04 5.44
CA GLY A 218 -10.52 -26.02 5.17
C GLY A 218 -10.49 -24.82 6.13
N ARG A 219 -9.57 -24.78 7.09
CA ARG A 219 -9.37 -23.60 7.94
C ARG A 219 -8.76 -22.46 7.13
N SER A 220 -9.35 -21.27 7.26
CA SER A 220 -8.87 -20.07 6.61
C SER A 220 -7.86 -19.35 7.51
N THR A 221 -6.60 -19.27 7.08
CA THR A 221 -5.57 -18.45 7.73
C THR A 221 -5.37 -17.17 6.95
N LEU A 222 -5.19 -16.05 7.67
CA LEU A 222 -4.85 -14.79 7.05
C LEU A 222 -3.36 -14.79 6.73
N SER A 223 -3.01 -14.71 5.45
CA SER A 223 -1.62 -14.64 5.01
C SER A 223 -1.43 -13.35 4.25
N SER A 224 -0.71 -12.41 4.85
CA SER A 224 -0.32 -11.17 4.19
C SER A 224 1.07 -10.77 4.62
N HIS A 225 1.80 -10.15 3.70
CA HIS A 225 3.04 -9.46 4.01
C HIS A 225 2.79 -8.03 4.56
N ILE A 226 1.55 -7.56 4.53
CA ILE A 226 1.12 -6.28 5.09
C ILE A 226 0.51 -6.53 6.48
N PRO A 227 0.83 -5.70 7.48
CA PRO A 227 0.17 -5.77 8.79
C PRO A 227 -1.35 -5.66 8.69
N LEU A 228 -2.07 -6.50 9.44
CA LEU A 228 -3.54 -6.62 9.35
C LEU A 228 -4.27 -5.30 9.66
N ASN A 229 -3.81 -4.55 10.66
CA ASN A 229 -4.36 -3.23 11.02
C ASN A 229 -4.27 -2.22 9.85
N VAL A 230 -3.19 -2.27 9.07
CA VAL A 230 -3.00 -1.44 7.87
C VAL A 230 -3.99 -1.83 6.78
N ILE A 231 -4.21 -3.14 6.58
CA ILE A 231 -5.20 -3.65 5.61
C ILE A 231 -6.60 -3.16 5.99
N ILE A 232 -7.01 -3.34 7.25
CA ILE A 232 -8.33 -2.97 7.74
C ILE A 232 -8.58 -1.47 7.56
N THR A 233 -7.62 -0.63 7.96
CA THR A 233 -7.73 0.82 7.81
C THR A 233 -7.87 1.19 6.34
N ARG A 234 -7.07 0.59 5.45
CA ARG A 234 -7.13 0.87 4.02
C ARG A 234 -8.45 0.40 3.39
N LEU A 235 -8.98 -0.75 3.78
CA LEU A 235 -10.28 -1.24 3.32
C LEU A 235 -11.39 -0.27 3.71
N HIS A 236 -11.36 0.25 4.94
CA HIS A 236 -12.31 1.25 5.41
C HIS A 236 -12.23 2.53 4.59
N ASP A 237 -11.03 3.03 4.31
CA ASP A 237 -10.81 4.22 3.47
C ASP A 237 -11.35 4.03 2.05
N LEU A 238 -11.20 2.82 1.49
CA LEU A 238 -11.71 2.43 0.17
C LEU A 238 -13.21 2.07 0.16
N LYS A 239 -13.91 2.34 1.27
CA LYS A 239 -15.35 2.13 1.44
C LYS A 239 -15.76 0.67 1.28
N ALA A 240 -15.01 -0.23 1.92
CA ALA A 240 -15.43 -1.62 2.11
C ALA A 240 -16.71 -1.70 2.95
N GLY A 241 -17.53 -2.72 2.70
CA GLY A 241 -18.72 -2.98 3.51
C GLY A 241 -18.38 -3.35 4.96
N SER A 242 -19.30 -3.06 5.88
CA SER A 242 -19.15 -3.38 7.30
C SER A 242 -18.90 -4.87 7.55
N THR A 243 -19.54 -5.75 6.78
CA THR A 243 -19.34 -7.21 6.84
C THR A 243 -17.90 -7.62 6.49
N LEU A 244 -17.31 -7.05 5.43
CA LEU A 244 -15.93 -7.35 5.04
C LEU A 244 -14.97 -6.84 6.11
N LEU A 245 -15.17 -5.62 6.63
CA LEU A 245 -14.35 -5.08 7.71
C LEU A 245 -14.46 -5.93 8.98
N ALA A 246 -15.65 -6.36 9.34
CA ALA A 246 -15.91 -7.27 10.46
C ALA A 246 -15.12 -8.59 10.30
N ASN A 247 -15.12 -9.18 9.10
CA ASN A 247 -14.36 -10.41 8.81
C ASN A 247 -12.86 -10.25 9.06
N PHE A 248 -12.27 -9.10 8.70
CA PHE A 248 -10.84 -8.85 8.94
C PHE A 248 -10.55 -8.49 10.39
N ILE A 249 -11.38 -7.66 11.03
CA ILE A 249 -11.21 -7.25 12.43
C ILE A 249 -11.32 -8.47 13.37
N ASN A 250 -12.26 -9.39 13.12
CA ASN A 250 -12.41 -10.61 13.92
C ASN A 250 -11.18 -11.54 13.90
N ARG A 251 -10.28 -11.37 12.92
CA ARG A 251 -9.03 -12.13 12.82
C ARG A 251 -7.89 -11.55 13.67
N ILE A 252 -8.05 -10.36 14.25
CA ILE A 252 -7.11 -9.80 15.23
C ILE A 252 -7.16 -10.68 16.49
N SER A 253 -6.02 -11.22 16.93
CA SER A 253 -5.96 -12.12 18.08
C SER A 253 -6.14 -11.39 19.41
N SER A 254 -5.54 -10.20 19.57
CA SER A 254 -5.69 -9.37 20.76
C SER A 254 -7.10 -8.79 20.84
N THR A 255 -7.76 -8.99 21.98
CA THR A 255 -9.12 -8.48 22.17
C THR A 255 -9.13 -6.96 22.34
N ASP A 256 -8.11 -6.41 23.00
CA ASP A 256 -7.99 -4.96 23.22
C ASP A 256 -7.72 -4.25 21.89
N GLU A 257 -6.78 -4.75 21.08
CA GLU A 257 -6.50 -4.18 19.75
C GLU A 257 -7.71 -4.26 18.83
N ARG A 258 -8.46 -5.37 18.89
CA ARG A 258 -9.72 -5.54 18.15
C ARG A 258 -10.75 -4.49 18.53
N LEU A 259 -10.94 -4.26 19.84
CA LEU A 259 -11.86 -3.25 20.36
C LEU A 259 -11.45 -1.84 19.95
N ASP A 260 -10.16 -1.52 20.04
CA ASP A 260 -9.64 -0.19 19.71
C ASP A 260 -9.85 0.14 18.22
N ILE A 261 -9.48 -0.78 17.33
CA ILE A 261 -9.68 -0.61 15.88
C ILE A 261 -11.17 -0.54 15.54
N ALA A 262 -12.00 -1.41 16.11
CA ALA A 262 -13.45 -1.41 15.85
C ALA A 262 -14.12 -0.10 16.31
N LYS A 263 -13.71 0.44 17.47
CA LYS A 263 -14.17 1.75 17.95
C LYS A 263 -13.70 2.88 17.04
N GLN A 264 -12.42 2.89 16.68
CA GLN A 264 -11.82 3.92 15.81
C GLN A 264 -12.51 3.99 14.45
N LEU A 265 -12.82 2.83 13.86
CA LEU A 265 -13.47 2.72 12.56
C LEU A 265 -15.01 2.68 12.64
N LYS A 266 -15.58 2.87 13.84
CA LYS A 266 -17.04 2.86 14.10
C LYS A 266 -17.74 1.59 13.59
N ILE A 267 -17.07 0.45 13.66
CA ILE A 267 -17.66 -0.87 13.39
C ILE A 267 -18.34 -1.37 14.66
N HIS A 268 -19.48 -0.76 14.98
CA HIS A 268 -20.18 -0.91 16.25
C HIS A 268 -20.58 -2.35 16.57
N SER A 269 -20.98 -3.14 15.57
CA SER A 269 -21.36 -4.55 15.74
C SER A 269 -20.24 -5.36 16.41
N ILE A 270 -19.00 -5.19 15.96
CA ILE A 270 -17.84 -5.89 16.53
C ILE A 270 -17.56 -5.44 17.97
N VAL A 271 -17.71 -4.15 18.26
CA VAL A 271 -17.52 -3.64 19.64
C VAL A 271 -18.54 -4.29 20.59
N ILE A 272 -19.81 -4.30 20.20
CA ILE A 272 -20.90 -4.87 20.98
C ILE A 272 -20.69 -6.37 21.19
N GLU A 273 -20.41 -7.12 20.12
CA GLU A 273 -20.15 -8.56 20.18
C GLU A 273 -18.94 -8.91 21.05
N THR A 274 -17.86 -8.12 20.96
CA THR A 274 -16.63 -8.37 21.71
C THR A 274 -16.82 -8.11 23.21
N LEU A 275 -17.46 -7.00 23.58
CA LEU A 275 -17.78 -6.69 24.98
C LEU A 275 -18.76 -7.71 25.58
N ALA A 276 -19.74 -8.17 24.78
CA ALA A 276 -20.65 -9.23 25.19
C ALA A 276 -19.93 -10.56 25.46
N LYS A 277 -18.99 -10.95 24.59
CA LYS A 277 -18.14 -12.15 24.77
C LYS A 277 -17.26 -12.05 26.02
N GLN A 278 -16.74 -10.85 26.34
CA GLN A 278 -15.99 -10.60 27.57
C GLN A 278 -16.87 -10.56 28.83
N ARG A 279 -18.20 -10.56 28.68
CA ARG A 279 -19.18 -10.38 29.76
C ARG A 279 -19.03 -9.06 30.52
N ASP A 280 -18.40 -8.06 29.90
CA ASP A 280 -18.25 -6.72 30.50
C ASP A 280 -19.50 -5.89 30.25
N ARG A 281 -20.55 -6.15 31.05
CA ARG A 281 -21.81 -5.38 30.98
C ARG A 281 -21.58 -3.90 31.23
N SER A 282 -20.63 -3.54 32.09
CA SER A 282 -20.37 -2.14 32.44
C SER A 282 -19.84 -1.36 31.23
N ALA A 283 -18.84 -1.91 30.54
CA ALA A 283 -18.30 -1.33 29.32
C ALA A 283 -19.34 -1.30 28.19
N LEU A 284 -20.16 -2.36 28.05
CA LEU A 284 -21.21 -2.38 27.03
C LEU A 284 -22.30 -1.32 27.28
N THR A 285 -22.72 -1.14 28.53
CA THR A 285 -23.66 -0.07 28.90
C THR A 285 -23.07 1.31 28.65
N ASN A 286 -21.80 1.54 29.03
CA ASN A 286 -21.12 2.80 28.73
C ASN A 286 -20.99 3.05 27.22
N TYR A 287 -20.69 2.01 26.44
CA TYR A 287 -20.60 2.12 24.99
C TYR A 287 -21.95 2.42 24.34
N GLN A 288 -23.03 1.77 24.79
CA GLN A 288 -24.40 2.04 24.33
C GLN A 288 -24.77 3.53 24.48
N MET A 289 -24.36 4.18 25.58
CA MET A 289 -24.61 5.62 25.78
C MET A 289 -23.93 6.51 24.76
N THR A 290 -22.89 6.01 24.06
CA THR A 290 -22.22 6.74 22.97
C THR A 290 -22.91 6.57 21.61
N LEU A 291 -23.83 5.61 21.49
CA LEU A 291 -24.56 5.34 20.26
C LEU A 291 -25.76 6.28 20.13
N LYS A 292 -26.16 6.55 18.89
CA LYS A 292 -27.35 7.37 18.63
C LYS A 292 -28.59 6.62 19.13
N PRO A 293 -29.45 7.24 19.97
CA PRO A 293 -30.69 6.61 20.40
C PRO A 293 -31.52 6.13 19.20
N GLN A 294 -32.09 4.92 19.32
CA GLN A 294 -32.91 4.25 18.30
C GLN A 294 -32.16 3.87 17.00
N SER A 295 -30.83 3.99 16.93
CA SER A 295 -30.08 3.40 15.82
C SER A 295 -30.08 1.87 15.90
N GLU A 296 -29.79 1.20 14.79
CA GLU A 296 -29.71 -0.27 14.75
C GLU A 296 -28.69 -0.80 15.76
N GLU A 297 -27.57 -0.09 15.91
CA GLU A 297 -26.49 -0.43 16.84
C GLU A 297 -26.91 -0.22 18.30
N TYR A 298 -27.68 0.83 18.58
CA TYR A 298 -28.24 1.06 19.92
C TYR A 298 -29.20 -0.07 20.30
N VAL A 299 -30.07 -0.46 19.37
CA VAL A 299 -31.01 -1.59 19.56
C VAL A 299 -30.25 -2.90 19.73
N LEU A 300 -29.19 -3.12 18.95
CA LEU A 300 -28.32 -4.28 19.09
C LEU A 300 -27.70 -4.32 20.49
N ALA A 301 -27.08 -3.23 20.95
CA ALA A 301 -26.49 -3.14 22.28
C ALA A 301 -27.54 -3.34 23.39
N GLU A 302 -28.73 -2.77 23.25
CA GLU A 302 -29.83 -2.93 24.19
C GLU A 302 -30.27 -4.39 24.30
N ASN A 303 -30.46 -5.05 23.16
CA ASN A 303 -30.86 -6.45 23.09
C ASN A 303 -29.78 -7.36 23.69
N THR A 304 -28.51 -7.09 23.41
CA THR A 304 -27.37 -7.82 23.99
C THR A 304 -27.26 -7.63 25.51
N LEU A 305 -27.61 -6.45 26.03
CA LEU A 305 -27.69 -6.21 27.48
C LEU A 305 -28.88 -6.94 28.12
N ARG A 306 -30.05 -6.96 27.46
CA ARG A 306 -31.25 -7.64 27.97
C ARG A 306 -31.08 -9.16 27.96
N ASN A 307 -30.52 -9.71 26.88
CA ASN A 307 -30.28 -11.13 26.68
C ASN A 307 -28.77 -11.37 26.45
N PRO A 308 -27.97 -11.58 27.50
CA PRO A 308 -26.56 -11.92 27.33
C PRO A 308 -26.47 -13.22 26.52
N VAL A 309 -25.80 -13.17 25.36
CA VAL A 309 -25.72 -14.28 24.41
C VAL A 309 -25.22 -15.55 25.14
N SER A 310 -26.14 -16.49 25.40
CA SER A 310 -25.83 -17.91 25.50
C SER A 310 -25.47 -18.38 24.09
N SER A 311 -24.26 -18.91 23.94
CA SER A 311 -23.67 -19.46 22.71
C SER A 311 -24.70 -20.10 21.77
N ASN A 312 -25.05 -19.43 20.68
CA ASN A 312 -25.69 -20.03 19.49
C ASN A 312 -25.69 -19.01 18.34
N TYR A 313 -24.52 -18.80 17.74
CA TYR A 313 -24.40 -18.15 16.41
C TYR A 313 -23.43 -18.93 15.51
N ASP A 314 -23.32 -20.25 15.70
CA ASP A 314 -22.66 -21.16 14.75
C ASP A 314 -23.62 -21.64 13.63
N ALA A 315 -24.83 -21.07 13.51
CA ALA A 315 -25.87 -21.59 12.62
C ALA A 315 -26.41 -20.59 11.58
N LEU A 316 -25.74 -19.46 11.31
CA LEU A 316 -26.18 -18.50 10.28
C LEU A 316 -25.13 -18.18 9.21
N PHE A 317 -24.04 -18.95 9.17
CA PHE A 317 -23.08 -18.93 8.07
C PHE A 317 -22.64 -20.37 7.74
N GLU A 318 -23.59 -21.17 7.22
CA GLU A 318 -23.30 -22.29 6.30
C GLU A 318 -23.72 -21.89 4.89
#